data_AF-A0A9D5CTL0-F1
#
_entry.id   AF-A0A9D5CTL0-F1
#
_cell.length_a   1.000
_cell.length_b   1.000
_cell.length_c   1.000
_cell.angle_alpha   90.00
_cell.angle_beta   90.00
_cell.angle_gamma   90.00
#
_symmetry.space_group_name_H-M   'P 1'
#
loop_
_entity.id
_entity.type
_entity.pdbx_description
1 polymer ?
#
loop_
_entity_poly.entity_id
_entity_poly.type
_entity_poly.pdbx_seq_one_letter_code
_entity_poly.pdbx_strand_id
1 'polypeptide(L)'
;MTRHGIPGPASLVMQEDCNLVSYFKGEVVWATNITDISLLCYLRVDNHGKIEIIALWIPYGGYVAWSTPSKTSVYGDYVFILQWNGGLGIFGPSIWSSPNEAEIANSSISAEETTDYVIYSYSLLSIGLIAKYKNFQLVLEDSCNLVLSRTDTGKVLWQSHKFSGSHDCVVTLDGNGELFVTHGNREILWRSETRSKNYGIYALALRKDARLVIYGPQVWNTKPFW
;
A
#
# COMPACT_ATOMS: atom_id res chain seq x y z
N MET A 1 -15.07 -3.08 12.16
CA MET A 1 -14.41 -1.78 11.94
C MET A 1 -13.41 -1.58 13.06
N THR A 2 -12.14 -1.76 12.76
CA THR A 2 -11.04 -1.37 13.66
C THR A 2 -11.15 0.13 13.92
N ARG A 3 -11.03 0.55 15.18
CA ARG A 3 -10.92 1.99 15.50
C ARG A 3 -9.67 2.51 14.81
N HIS A 4 -9.84 3.45 13.90
CA HIS A 4 -8.75 4.15 13.24
C HIS A 4 -7.84 4.81 14.29
N GLY A 5 -6.53 4.64 14.15
CA GLY A 5 -5.53 5.41 14.91
C GLY A 5 -4.78 4.71 16.04
N ILE A 6 -4.91 3.39 16.22
CA ILE A 6 -3.96 2.60 17.02
C ILE A 6 -3.04 1.90 16.01
N PRO A 7 -1.69 1.94 16.16
CA PRO A 7 -0.82 1.04 15.41
C PRO A 7 -1.41 -0.36 15.46
N GLY A 8 -1.64 -0.95 14.29
CA GLY A 8 -2.25 -2.26 14.21
C GLY A 8 -1.47 -3.25 15.10
N PRO A 9 -2.10 -4.34 15.55
CA PRO A 9 -1.43 -5.34 16.39
C PRO A 9 -0.22 -6.01 15.70
N ALA A 10 0.00 -5.74 14.41
CA ALA A 10 1.12 -6.24 13.64
C ALA A 10 2.33 -5.29 13.69
N SER A 11 3.52 -5.86 13.78
CA SER A 11 4.78 -5.12 13.62
C SER A 11 5.77 -5.94 12.82
N LEU A 12 6.67 -5.26 12.11
CA LEU A 12 7.76 -5.87 11.36
C LEU A 12 9.07 -5.28 11.85
N VAL A 13 9.98 -6.13 12.30
CA VAL A 13 11.21 -5.71 12.96
C VAL A 13 12.40 -6.36 12.26
N MET A 14 13.35 -5.53 11.82
CA MET A 14 14.70 -5.99 11.51
C MET A 14 15.47 -6.08 12.82
N GLN A 15 15.78 -7.30 13.26
CA GLN A 15 16.51 -7.54 14.50
C GLN A 15 18.01 -7.31 14.32
N GLU A 16 18.75 -7.22 15.43
CA GLU A 16 20.21 -6.97 15.44
C GLU A 16 21.01 -8.10 14.78
N ASP A 17 20.48 -9.31 14.76
CA ASP A 17 21.06 -10.49 14.13
C ASP A 17 20.65 -10.66 12.65
N CYS A 18 20.13 -9.59 12.05
CA CYS A 18 19.64 -9.53 10.67
C CYS A 18 18.41 -10.42 10.38
N ASN A 19 17.79 -10.99 11.42
CA ASN A 19 16.53 -11.69 11.27
C ASN A 19 15.39 -10.67 11.09
N LEU A 20 14.68 -10.76 9.98
CA LEU A 20 13.48 -9.95 9.77
C LEU A 20 12.28 -10.74 10.30
N VAL A 21 11.62 -10.20 11.32
CA VAL A 21 10.54 -10.89 12.04
C VAL A 21 9.25 -10.09 12.00
N SER A 22 8.17 -10.75 11.57
CA SER A 22 6.81 -10.22 11.64
C SER A 22 6.12 -10.75 12.88
N TYR A 23 5.51 -9.84 13.64
CA TYR A 23 4.75 -10.11 14.85
C TYR A 23 3.27 -9.79 14.65
N PHE A 24 2.40 -10.48 15.37
CA PHE A 24 1.00 -10.13 15.53
C PHE A 24 0.58 -10.32 16.98
N LYS A 25 0.14 -9.24 17.63
CA LYS A 25 -0.16 -9.18 19.07
C LYS A 25 1.02 -9.62 19.95
N GLY A 26 2.24 -9.29 19.53
CA GLY A 26 3.49 -9.65 20.23
C GLY A 26 4.01 -11.05 19.92
N GLU A 27 3.24 -11.89 19.21
CA GLU A 27 3.64 -13.25 18.84
C GLU A 27 4.33 -13.28 17.48
N VAL A 28 5.40 -14.07 17.35
CA VAL A 28 6.08 -14.29 16.08
C VAL A 28 5.15 -15.04 15.13
N VAL A 29 4.87 -14.45 13.97
CA VAL A 29 4.02 -15.08 12.94
C VAL A 29 4.76 -15.43 11.65
N TRP A 30 5.94 -14.84 11.42
CA TRP A 30 6.83 -15.18 10.32
C TRP A 30 8.23 -14.61 10.58
N ALA A 31 9.28 -15.29 10.10
CA ALA A 31 10.65 -14.81 10.15
C ALA A 31 11.45 -15.27 8.93
N THR A 32 12.50 -14.53 8.55
CA THR A 32 13.48 -14.98 7.54
C THR A 32 14.32 -16.15 8.03
N ASN A 33 14.47 -16.31 9.35
CA ASN A 33 15.29 -17.33 10.01
C ASN A 33 16.75 -17.31 9.53
N ILE A 34 17.27 -16.11 9.26
CA ILE A 34 18.70 -15.92 9.07
C ILE A 34 19.28 -15.36 10.36
N THR A 35 20.54 -15.69 10.59
CA THR A 35 21.33 -15.12 11.68
C THR A 35 22.65 -14.70 11.06
N ASP A 36 22.91 -13.41 11.09
CA ASP A 36 24.11 -12.80 10.53
C ASP A 36 24.71 -11.85 11.57
N ILE A 37 26.03 -11.82 11.66
CA ILE A 37 26.78 -10.99 12.62
C ILE A 37 27.19 -9.65 12.00
N SER A 38 26.56 -9.28 10.88
CA SER A 38 26.83 -8.04 10.17
C SER A 38 26.46 -6.82 11.00
N LEU A 39 27.20 -5.73 10.79
CA LEU A 39 27.05 -4.51 11.58
C LEU A 39 25.74 -3.78 11.32
N LEU A 40 25.16 -3.99 10.13
CA LEU A 40 23.93 -3.33 9.73
C LEU A 40 23.21 -4.15 8.67
N CYS A 41 21.92 -4.41 8.89
CA CYS A 41 21.06 -5.10 7.95
C CYS A 41 19.83 -4.26 7.63
N TYR A 42 19.42 -4.28 6.37
CA TYR A 42 18.23 -3.56 5.95
C TYR A 42 17.45 -4.31 4.89
N LEU A 43 16.15 -4.04 4.89
CA LEU A 43 15.19 -4.57 3.95
C LEU A 43 15.23 -3.78 2.65
N ARG A 44 15.23 -4.48 1.51
CA ARG A 44 15.06 -3.91 0.18
C ARG A 44 14.00 -4.68 -0.60
N VAL A 45 13.20 -3.97 -1.37
CA VAL A 45 12.42 -4.56 -2.47
C VAL A 45 13.10 -4.17 -3.77
N ASP A 46 13.43 -5.15 -4.61
CA ASP A 46 14.03 -4.87 -5.92
C ASP A 46 12.97 -4.49 -6.96
N ASN A 47 13.43 -4.09 -8.15
CA ASN A 47 12.59 -3.75 -9.31
C ASN A 47 12.00 -4.97 -10.02
N HIS A 48 12.08 -6.13 -9.37
CA HIS A 48 11.65 -7.42 -9.86
C HIS A 48 10.66 -8.06 -8.87
N GLY A 49 10.28 -7.36 -7.79
CA GLY A 49 9.33 -7.85 -6.81
C GLY A 49 9.90 -8.92 -5.89
N LYS A 50 11.22 -8.89 -5.63
CA LYS A 50 11.85 -9.68 -4.57
C LYS A 50 12.07 -8.84 -3.35
N ILE A 51 11.90 -9.47 -2.19
CA ILE A 51 12.45 -8.95 -0.94
C ILE A 51 13.89 -9.46 -0.81
N GLU A 52 14.79 -8.58 -0.43
CA GLU A 52 16.18 -8.85 -0.12
C GLU A 52 16.51 -8.31 1.26
N ILE A 53 17.17 -9.12 2.09
CA ILE A 53 17.90 -8.63 3.26
C ILE A 53 19.32 -8.37 2.82
N ILE A 54 19.73 -7.11 2.87
CA ILE A 54 21.11 -6.71 2.59
C ILE A 54 21.85 -6.58 3.90
N ALA A 55 22.94 -7.32 4.03
CA ALA A 55 23.86 -7.26 5.15
C ALA A 55 25.10 -6.46 4.74
N LEU A 56 25.47 -5.46 5.55
CA LEU A 56 26.64 -4.62 5.34
C LEU A 56 27.77 -5.00 6.29
N TRP A 57 28.91 -5.33 5.72
CA TRP A 57 30.16 -5.51 6.46
C TRP A 57 31.14 -4.41 6.06
N ILE A 58 31.29 -3.39 6.91
CA ILE A 58 32.17 -2.26 6.64
C ILE A 58 33.62 -2.68 6.91
N PRO A 59 34.60 -2.37 6.02
CA PRO A 59 34.50 -1.59 4.77
C PRO A 59 34.24 -2.40 3.48
N TYR A 60 33.99 -3.71 3.58
CA TYR A 60 33.98 -4.66 2.47
C TYR A 60 32.70 -4.64 1.62
N GLY A 61 31.70 -3.87 2.03
CA GLY A 61 30.47 -3.63 1.26
C GLY A 61 29.29 -4.49 1.72
N GLY A 62 28.29 -4.60 0.86
CA GLY A 62 27.04 -5.34 1.15
C GLY A 62 26.85 -6.58 0.31
N TYR A 63 26.18 -7.57 0.88
CA TYR A 63 25.70 -8.76 0.16
C TYR A 63 24.25 -9.07 0.52
N VAL A 64 23.60 -9.87 -0.34
CA VAL A 64 22.23 -10.36 -0.10
C VAL A 64 22.32 -11.55 0.85
N ALA A 65 21.98 -11.34 2.12
CA ALA A 65 21.97 -12.39 3.14
C ALA A 65 20.76 -13.32 3.00
N TRP A 66 19.64 -12.79 2.49
CA TRP A 66 18.43 -13.55 2.22
C TRP A 66 17.61 -12.91 1.11
N SER A 67 16.91 -13.73 0.32
CA SER A 67 15.93 -13.22 -0.65
C SER A 67 14.77 -14.19 -0.83
N THR A 68 13.59 -13.65 -1.15
CA THR A 68 12.42 -14.46 -1.55
C THR A 68 12.68 -15.16 -2.88
N PRO A 69 12.22 -16.42 -3.06
CA PRO A 69 12.22 -17.08 -4.36
C PRO A 69 11.41 -16.29 -5.39
N SER A 70 11.93 -16.14 -6.59
CA SER A 70 11.23 -15.48 -7.70
C SER A 70 10.65 -16.51 -8.65
N LYS A 71 9.33 -16.55 -8.80
CA LYS A 71 8.66 -17.42 -9.78
C LYS A 71 8.06 -16.66 -10.99
N THR A 72 7.80 -15.36 -10.88
CA THR A 72 7.00 -14.62 -11.89
C THR A 72 7.38 -13.13 -12.02
N SER A 73 8.63 -12.81 -11.71
CA SER A 73 9.13 -11.43 -11.63
C SER A 73 9.23 -10.73 -12.99
N VAL A 74 8.49 -9.62 -13.15
CA VAL A 74 8.62 -8.69 -14.28
C VAL A 74 9.29 -7.41 -13.79
N TYR A 75 10.08 -6.74 -14.62
CA TYR A 75 10.66 -5.44 -14.26
C TYR A 75 9.56 -4.40 -13.98
N GLY A 76 9.65 -3.65 -12.89
CA GLY A 76 8.78 -2.51 -12.59
C GLY A 76 8.84 -2.05 -11.13
N ASP A 77 7.88 -1.20 -10.75
CA ASP A 77 7.76 -0.68 -9.38
C ASP A 77 6.89 -1.60 -8.53
N TYR A 78 7.39 -2.00 -7.36
CA TYR A 78 6.69 -2.87 -6.42
C TYR A 78 6.45 -2.18 -5.09
N VAL A 79 5.48 -2.69 -4.34
CA VAL A 79 5.26 -2.31 -2.94
C VAL A 79 5.27 -3.55 -2.07
N PHE A 80 5.90 -3.42 -0.90
CA PHE A 80 5.87 -4.42 0.16
C PHE A 80 5.00 -3.92 1.30
N ILE A 81 4.05 -4.74 1.73
CA ILE A 81 3.00 -4.33 2.65
C ILE A 81 2.94 -5.29 3.84
N LEU A 82 3.02 -4.72 5.05
CA LEU A 82 2.65 -5.38 6.30
C LEU A 82 1.14 -5.26 6.49
N GLN A 83 0.46 -6.39 6.58
CA GLN A 83 -0.98 -6.48 6.80
C GLN A 83 -1.29 -6.40 8.30
N TRP A 84 -2.53 -6.03 8.63
CA TRP A 84 -3.01 -5.90 10.01
C TRP A 84 -2.83 -7.17 10.88
N ASN A 85 -2.75 -8.35 10.26
CA ASN A 85 -2.61 -9.66 10.90
C ASN A 85 -1.16 -10.18 10.96
N GLY A 86 -0.18 -9.33 10.64
CA GLY A 86 1.24 -9.69 10.54
C GLY A 86 1.59 -10.47 9.27
N GLY A 87 0.65 -10.65 8.36
CA GLY A 87 0.93 -11.15 7.01
C GLY A 87 1.78 -10.14 6.23
N LEU A 88 2.66 -10.63 5.38
CA LEU A 88 3.48 -9.83 4.50
C LEU A 88 3.08 -10.11 3.05
N GLY A 89 3.15 -9.10 2.18
CA GLY A 89 2.85 -9.28 0.76
C GLY A 89 3.64 -8.33 -0.14
N ILE A 90 3.95 -8.80 -1.35
CA ILE A 90 4.52 -7.98 -2.43
C ILE A 90 3.47 -7.84 -3.52
N PHE A 91 3.24 -6.61 -3.96
CA PHE A 91 2.31 -6.27 -5.04
C PHE A 91 3.07 -5.55 -6.14
N GLY A 92 2.86 -5.96 -7.39
CA GLY A 92 3.36 -5.22 -8.53
C GLY A 92 3.39 -6.00 -9.84
N PRO A 93 3.89 -5.36 -10.92
CA PRO A 93 4.36 -3.98 -10.94
C PRO A 93 3.22 -2.96 -10.75
N SER A 94 3.54 -1.69 -10.57
CA SER A 94 2.54 -0.61 -10.64
C SER A 94 1.89 -0.59 -12.02
N ILE A 95 0.57 -0.42 -12.05
CA ILE A 95 -0.20 -0.40 -13.30
C ILE A 95 -0.85 0.94 -13.56
N TRP A 96 -1.13 1.72 -12.51
CA TRP A 96 -1.74 3.04 -12.62
C TRP A 96 -1.22 3.96 -11.53
N SER A 97 -1.08 5.25 -11.85
CA SER A 97 -0.80 6.33 -10.91
C SER A 97 -1.77 7.46 -11.19
N SER A 98 -2.23 8.14 -10.14
CA SER A 98 -2.93 9.41 -10.31
C SER A 98 -2.02 10.41 -11.06
N PRO A 99 -2.60 11.23 -11.96
CA PRO A 99 -1.84 12.14 -12.83
C PRO A 99 -1.37 13.42 -12.14
N ASN A 100 -1.62 13.60 -10.85
CA ASN A 100 -1.18 14.78 -10.12
C ASN A 100 0.34 14.80 -9.94
N GLU A 101 0.89 16.00 -9.80
CA GLU A 101 2.28 16.20 -9.44
C GLU A 101 2.57 15.62 -8.05
N ALA A 102 3.77 15.07 -7.90
CA ALA A 102 4.26 14.54 -6.64
C ALA A 102 4.45 15.68 -5.62
N GLU A 103 3.86 15.53 -4.44
CA GLU A 103 3.95 16.50 -3.37
C GLU A 103 4.41 15.81 -2.07
N ILE A 104 5.49 16.31 -1.47
CA ILE A 104 6.02 15.73 -0.23
C ILE A 104 5.34 16.41 0.95
N ALA A 105 4.81 15.61 1.88
CA ALA A 105 4.30 16.14 3.15
C ALA A 105 5.40 16.91 3.89
N ASN A 106 5.16 18.18 4.20
CA ASN A 106 6.06 18.97 5.05
C ASN A 106 6.18 18.27 6.41
N SER A 107 7.40 18.11 6.91
CA SER A 107 7.66 17.39 8.17
C SER A 107 7.32 18.26 9.37
N SER A 108 6.04 18.33 9.74
CA SER A 108 5.66 18.55 11.14
C SER A 108 5.37 17.18 11.75
N ILE A 109 6.19 16.80 12.74
CA ILE A 109 6.05 15.55 13.48
C ILE A 109 4.84 15.74 14.40
N SER A 110 3.65 15.27 14.01
CA SER A 110 2.57 15.02 14.95
C SER A 110 2.48 13.52 15.23
N ALA A 111 2.49 13.17 16.51
CA ALA A 111 2.67 11.81 17.01
C ALA A 111 1.39 10.93 16.98
N GLU A 112 0.37 11.35 16.25
CA GLU A 112 -0.85 10.55 16.06
C GLU A 112 -1.02 10.22 14.57
N GLU A 113 -0.18 9.31 14.08
CA GLU A 113 -0.30 8.82 12.70
C GLU A 113 -1.35 7.71 12.62
N THR A 114 -2.54 8.07 12.15
CA THR A 114 -3.58 7.11 11.74
C THR A 114 -3.27 6.63 10.31
N THR A 115 -2.57 5.51 10.13
CA THR A 115 -1.99 5.12 8.82
C THR A 115 -2.68 3.92 8.16
N ASP A 116 -3.98 4.07 7.86
CA ASP A 116 -4.63 3.25 6.82
C ASP A 116 -4.49 3.99 5.48
N TYR A 117 -3.41 3.72 4.72
CA TYR A 117 -3.15 4.35 3.42
C TYR A 117 -3.14 3.35 2.26
N VAL A 118 -3.58 2.12 2.51
CA VAL A 118 -3.65 1.03 1.53
C VAL A 118 -5.06 0.44 1.52
N ILE A 119 -5.59 0.20 0.33
CA ILE A 119 -6.87 -0.46 0.09
C ILE A 119 -6.61 -1.64 -0.84
N TYR A 120 -7.28 -2.77 -0.59
CA TYR A 120 -7.15 -3.97 -1.42
C TYR A 120 -8.33 -4.15 -2.36
N SER A 121 -8.10 -4.90 -3.45
CA SER A 121 -9.18 -5.36 -4.32
C SER A 121 -10.34 -5.97 -3.54
N TYR A 122 -11.54 -5.90 -4.10
CA TYR A 122 -12.79 -6.42 -3.52
C TYR A 122 -13.28 -5.66 -2.27
N SER A 123 -12.58 -4.62 -1.84
CA SER A 123 -13.10 -3.66 -0.85
C SER A 123 -14.22 -2.82 -1.46
N LEU A 124 -15.31 -2.66 -0.72
CA LEU A 124 -16.40 -1.74 -1.03
C LEU A 124 -16.28 -0.53 -0.10
N LEU A 125 -15.89 0.61 -0.65
CA LEU A 125 -15.64 1.82 0.14
C LEU A 125 -16.75 2.83 -0.08
N SER A 126 -17.54 3.08 0.95
CA SER A 126 -18.61 4.06 0.94
C SER A 126 -18.08 5.49 1.06
N ILE A 127 -19.00 6.45 0.92
CA ILE A 127 -18.76 7.88 1.16
C ILE A 127 -18.07 8.10 2.51
N GLY A 128 -17.06 8.96 2.52
CA GLY A 128 -16.25 9.29 3.68
C GLY A 128 -14.74 9.12 3.46
N LEU A 129 -14.00 9.07 4.57
CA LEU A 129 -12.55 8.90 4.57
C LEU A 129 -12.20 7.48 4.12
N ILE A 130 -11.46 7.39 3.02
CA ILE A 130 -11.02 6.12 2.42
C ILE A 130 -9.61 5.77 2.86
N ALA A 131 -8.68 6.72 2.76
CA ALA A 131 -7.28 6.52 3.12
C ALA A 131 -6.68 7.82 3.63
N LYS A 132 -5.74 7.72 4.57
CA LYS A 132 -5.03 8.87 5.14
C LYS A 132 -3.55 8.58 5.32
N TYR A 133 -2.72 9.50 4.88
CA TYR A 133 -1.28 9.49 5.13
C TYR A 133 -0.83 10.90 5.50
N LYS A 134 -0.43 11.10 6.77
CA LYS A 134 -0.10 12.41 7.32
C LYS A 134 -1.21 13.43 7.04
N ASN A 135 -0.89 14.50 6.33
CA ASN A 135 -1.79 15.58 5.95
C ASN A 135 -2.44 15.36 4.58
N PHE A 136 -2.31 14.18 3.98
CA PHE A 136 -3.01 13.80 2.76
C PHE A 136 -4.16 12.85 3.10
N GLN A 137 -5.31 13.06 2.45
CA GLN A 137 -6.45 12.16 2.58
C GLN A 137 -7.10 11.90 1.23
N LEU A 138 -7.54 10.66 1.04
CA LEU A 138 -8.45 10.26 -0.02
C LEU A 138 -9.85 10.14 0.57
N VAL A 139 -10.81 10.85 0.00
CA VAL A 139 -12.20 10.91 0.46
C VAL A 139 -13.11 10.68 -0.74
N LEU A 140 -14.10 9.80 -0.59
CA LEU A 140 -15.26 9.80 -1.48
C LEU A 140 -16.26 10.79 -0.91
N GLU A 141 -16.45 11.91 -1.59
CA GLU A 141 -17.41 12.93 -1.16
C GLU A 141 -18.84 12.48 -1.43
N ASP A 142 -19.78 13.08 -0.71
CA ASP A 142 -21.23 12.86 -0.86
C ASP A 142 -21.76 13.19 -2.28
N SER A 143 -20.98 14.00 -3.01
CA SER A 143 -21.17 14.33 -4.42
C SER A 143 -20.76 13.22 -5.40
N CYS A 144 -20.23 12.09 -4.91
CA CYS A 144 -19.59 11.04 -5.70
C CYS A 144 -18.30 11.44 -6.41
N ASN A 145 -17.71 12.56 -5.98
CA ASN A 145 -16.37 12.94 -6.38
C ASN A 145 -15.36 12.24 -5.47
N LEU A 146 -14.42 11.50 -6.06
CA LEU A 146 -13.32 10.90 -5.33
C LEU A 146 -12.18 11.91 -5.31
N VAL A 147 -11.80 12.38 -4.13
CA VAL A 147 -10.89 13.53 -3.96
C VAL A 147 -9.68 13.15 -3.13
N LEU A 148 -8.50 13.42 -3.68
CA LEU A 148 -7.24 13.45 -2.94
C LEU A 148 -6.91 14.90 -2.60
N SER A 149 -6.76 15.21 -1.33
CA SER A 149 -6.51 16.59 -0.87
C SER A 149 -5.57 16.66 0.32
N ARG A 150 -5.09 17.88 0.56
CA ARG A 150 -4.38 18.28 1.78
C ARG A 150 -5.35 18.66 2.88
N THR A 151 -5.20 18.08 4.06
CA THR A 151 -6.03 18.39 5.24
C THR A 151 -5.66 19.72 5.88
N ASP A 152 -4.41 20.15 5.74
CA ASP A 152 -3.88 21.37 6.36
C ASP A 152 -4.22 22.64 5.56
N THR A 153 -4.33 22.53 4.23
CA THR A 153 -4.62 23.67 3.34
C THR A 153 -5.96 23.58 2.61
N GLY A 154 -6.60 22.40 2.58
CA GLY A 154 -7.76 22.14 1.74
C GLY A 154 -7.45 22.04 0.24
N LYS A 155 -6.16 22.11 -0.17
CA LYS A 155 -5.76 22.01 -1.58
C LYS A 155 -6.15 20.64 -2.14
N VAL A 156 -6.98 20.64 -3.17
CA VAL A 156 -7.26 19.45 -3.99
C VAL A 156 -6.04 19.15 -4.86
N LEU A 157 -5.51 17.94 -4.74
CA LEU A 157 -4.35 17.46 -5.50
C LEU A 157 -4.78 16.68 -6.73
N TRP A 158 -5.80 15.84 -6.56
CA TRP A 158 -6.40 15.05 -7.62
C TRP A 158 -7.87 14.79 -7.32
N GLN A 159 -8.69 14.60 -8.36
CA GLN A 159 -10.07 14.21 -8.19
C GLN A 159 -10.61 13.49 -9.44
N SER A 160 -11.69 12.71 -9.30
CA SER A 160 -12.33 12.00 -10.41
C SER A 160 -13.13 12.91 -11.35
N HIS A 161 -13.42 14.15 -10.94
CA HIS A 161 -14.22 15.13 -11.68
C HIS A 161 -15.62 14.61 -12.05
N LYS A 162 -16.21 13.77 -11.20
CA LYS A 162 -17.57 13.28 -11.38
C LYS A 162 -18.46 13.71 -10.23
N PHE A 163 -19.69 14.05 -10.59
CA PHE A 163 -20.71 14.51 -9.67
C PHE A 163 -21.99 13.72 -9.91
N SER A 164 -22.61 13.25 -8.85
CA SER A 164 -23.96 12.67 -8.84
C SER A 164 -24.70 13.19 -7.61
N GLY A 165 -25.96 13.59 -7.77
CA GLY A 165 -26.81 14.04 -6.66
C GLY A 165 -27.49 12.91 -5.88
N SER A 166 -27.04 11.67 -6.07
CA SER A 166 -27.68 10.46 -5.56
C SER A 166 -27.21 10.02 -4.17
N HIS A 167 -26.04 10.49 -3.73
CA HIS A 167 -25.46 10.19 -2.41
C HIS A 167 -25.28 8.68 -2.11
N ASP A 168 -25.26 7.82 -3.14
CA ASP A 168 -25.15 6.35 -3.02
C ASP A 168 -24.08 5.79 -3.95
N CYS A 169 -22.85 6.26 -3.75
CA CYS A 169 -21.70 5.84 -4.52
C CYS A 169 -20.66 5.15 -3.66
N VAL A 170 -19.89 4.30 -4.35
CA VAL A 170 -18.86 3.47 -3.75
C VAL A 170 -17.63 3.47 -4.63
N VAL A 171 -16.46 3.39 -3.99
CA VAL A 171 -15.18 3.11 -4.63
C VAL A 171 -14.90 1.61 -4.53
N THR A 172 -14.50 1.01 -5.66
CA THR A 172 -14.07 -0.39 -5.72
C THR A 172 -12.79 -0.52 -6.52
N LEU A 173 -11.89 -1.40 -6.07
CA LEU A 173 -10.75 -1.89 -6.85
C LEU A 173 -11.05 -3.33 -7.23
N ASP A 174 -11.07 -3.64 -8.52
CA ASP A 174 -11.45 -4.99 -8.96
C ASP A 174 -10.26 -5.97 -8.97
N GLY A 175 -10.55 -7.22 -9.34
CA GLY A 175 -9.55 -8.27 -9.46
C GLY A 175 -8.62 -8.16 -10.67
N ASN A 176 -8.83 -7.18 -11.54
CA ASN A 176 -7.95 -6.85 -12.65
C ASN A 176 -7.16 -5.54 -12.39
N GLY A 177 -7.30 -4.95 -11.21
CA GLY A 177 -6.60 -3.72 -10.82
C GLY A 177 -7.19 -2.44 -11.41
N GLU A 178 -8.44 -2.46 -11.88
CA GLU A 178 -9.14 -1.26 -12.31
C GLU A 178 -9.89 -0.63 -11.11
N LEU A 179 -9.70 0.67 -10.92
CA LEU A 179 -10.34 1.43 -9.84
C LEU A 179 -11.59 2.11 -10.39
N PHE A 180 -12.71 1.98 -9.69
CA PHE A 180 -14.00 2.53 -10.09
C PHE A 180 -14.58 3.43 -9.01
N VAL A 181 -15.31 4.46 -9.46
CA VAL A 181 -16.38 5.09 -8.68
C VAL A 181 -17.68 4.67 -9.35
N THR A 182 -18.54 3.99 -8.61
CA THR A 182 -19.84 3.51 -9.11
C THR A 182 -20.98 4.05 -8.28
N HIS A 183 -22.17 4.11 -8.88
CA HIS A 183 -23.42 4.52 -8.25
C HIS A 183 -24.49 3.43 -8.38
N GLY A 184 -25.29 3.23 -7.33
CA GLY A 184 -26.51 2.41 -7.33
C GLY A 184 -26.36 1.05 -8.03
N ASN A 185 -27.06 0.86 -9.15
CA ASN A 185 -27.08 -0.35 -10.00
C ASN A 185 -25.75 -0.64 -10.75
N ARG A 186 -24.59 -0.33 -10.16
CA ARG A 186 -23.25 -0.49 -10.77
C ARG A 186 -23.02 0.41 -11.99
N GLU A 187 -23.71 1.54 -12.05
CA GLU A 187 -23.39 2.56 -13.06
C GLU A 187 -21.97 3.08 -12.80
N ILE A 188 -21.12 3.04 -13.82
CA ILE A 188 -19.74 3.51 -13.72
C ILE A 188 -19.73 5.02 -13.93
N LEU A 189 -19.49 5.78 -12.86
CA LEU A 189 -19.31 7.23 -12.93
C LEU A 189 -17.90 7.58 -13.41
N TRP A 190 -16.90 6.89 -12.87
CA TRP A 190 -15.48 7.07 -13.19
C TRP A 190 -14.74 5.73 -13.12
N ARG A 191 -13.68 5.60 -13.91
CA ARG A 191 -12.71 4.49 -13.83
C ARG A 191 -11.29 4.97 -14.13
N SER A 192 -10.29 4.23 -13.65
CA SER A 192 -8.87 4.52 -13.91
C SER A 192 -8.40 4.23 -15.34
N GLU A 193 -9.25 3.60 -16.16
CA GLU A 193 -8.98 3.22 -17.56
C GLU A 193 -7.74 2.33 -17.73
N THR A 194 -7.31 1.70 -16.64
CA THR A 194 -6.15 0.82 -16.62
C THR A 194 -6.57 -0.53 -16.06
N ARG A 195 -6.34 -1.57 -16.85
CA ARG A 195 -6.72 -2.94 -16.52
C ARG A 195 -5.56 -3.89 -16.79
N SER A 196 -5.22 -4.69 -15.78
CA SER A 196 -4.23 -5.76 -15.92
C SER A 196 -4.81 -6.98 -16.61
N LYS A 197 -3.97 -7.69 -17.36
CA LYS A 197 -4.30 -9.00 -17.97
C LYS A 197 -4.35 -10.11 -16.92
N ASN A 198 -3.63 -9.95 -15.81
CA ASN A 198 -3.61 -10.92 -14.75
C ASN A 198 -4.77 -10.62 -13.79
N TYR A 199 -5.42 -11.69 -13.31
CA TYR A 199 -6.44 -11.58 -12.28
C TYR A 199 -5.81 -11.90 -10.92
N GLY A 200 -6.19 -11.18 -9.86
CA GLY A 200 -5.66 -11.41 -8.53
C GLY A 200 -6.07 -10.35 -7.51
N ILE A 201 -5.19 -10.13 -6.54
CA ILE A 201 -5.36 -9.11 -5.51
C ILE A 201 -4.45 -7.93 -5.86
N TYR A 202 -5.01 -6.74 -5.90
CA TYR A 202 -4.30 -5.49 -6.13
C TYR A 202 -4.36 -4.63 -4.86
N ALA A 203 -3.42 -3.70 -4.76
CA ALA A 203 -3.37 -2.72 -3.70
C ALA A 203 -3.37 -1.31 -4.30
N LEU A 204 -4.34 -0.48 -3.91
CA LEU A 204 -4.30 0.96 -4.09
C LEU A 204 -3.61 1.58 -2.87
N ALA A 205 -2.51 2.29 -3.08
CA ALA A 205 -1.75 2.93 -2.02
C ALA A 205 -1.72 4.46 -2.20
N LEU A 206 -2.01 5.19 -1.13
CA LEU A 206 -1.70 6.62 -1.01
C LEU A 206 -0.25 6.77 -0.54
N ARG A 207 0.63 7.16 -1.43
CA ARG A 207 2.06 7.26 -1.17
C ARG A 207 2.44 8.57 -0.46
N LYS A 208 3.66 8.59 0.09
CA LYS A 208 4.27 9.75 0.76
C LYS A 208 4.42 11.01 -0.10
N ASP A 209 4.43 10.83 -1.41
CA ASP A 209 4.50 11.87 -2.44
C ASP A 209 3.11 12.29 -2.95
N ALA A 210 2.06 12.02 -2.15
CA ALA A 210 0.67 12.39 -2.45
C ALA A 210 0.17 11.88 -3.80
N ARG A 211 0.57 10.66 -4.18
CA ARG A 211 0.04 9.98 -5.36
C ARG A 211 -0.70 8.71 -4.95
N LEU A 212 -1.80 8.46 -5.64
CA LEU A 212 -2.48 7.19 -5.60
C LEU A 212 -1.83 6.27 -6.62
N VAL A 213 -1.44 5.07 -6.21
CA VAL A 213 -0.81 4.11 -7.12
C VAL A 213 -1.43 2.73 -6.91
N ILE A 214 -1.78 2.07 -8.01
CA ILE A 214 -2.26 0.69 -8.00
C ILE A 214 -1.09 -0.25 -8.30
N TYR A 215 -0.82 -1.17 -7.38
CA TYR A 215 0.18 -2.21 -7.50
C TYR A 215 -0.50 -3.57 -7.60
N GLY A 216 -0.08 -4.39 -8.56
CA GLY A 216 -0.48 -5.80 -8.57
C GLY A 216 -0.27 -6.53 -9.90
N PRO A 217 -0.60 -7.83 -9.92
CA PRO A 217 -1.22 -8.57 -8.82
C PRO A 217 -0.25 -8.85 -7.66
N GLN A 218 -0.76 -9.38 -6.55
CA GLN A 218 0.08 -9.91 -5.49
C GLN A 218 0.98 -11.04 -6.03
N VAL A 219 2.30 -10.89 -5.88
CA VAL A 219 3.30 -11.85 -6.41
C VAL A 219 3.92 -12.74 -5.33
N TRP A 220 3.79 -12.34 -4.06
CA TRP A 220 4.29 -13.11 -2.92
C TRP A 220 3.53 -12.78 -1.64
N ASN A 221 3.39 -13.76 -0.75
CA ASN A 221 2.87 -13.57 0.60
C ASN A 221 3.38 -14.60 1.60
N THR A 222 3.28 -14.27 2.89
CA THR A 222 3.53 -15.21 3.99
C THR A 222 2.26 -15.86 4.54
N LYS A 223 1.12 -15.21 4.30
CA LYS A 223 -0.20 -15.68 4.67
C LYS A 223 -1.20 -15.32 3.55
N PRO A 224 -2.23 -16.14 3.35
CA PRO A 224 -3.31 -15.78 2.45
C PRO A 224 -4.04 -14.50 2.86
N PHE A 225 -4.65 -13.84 1.87
CA PHE A 225 -5.45 -12.63 2.04
C PHE A 225 -6.92 -12.98 2.33
N TRP A 226 -7.22 -13.63 3.46
CA TRP A 226 -8.59 -13.86 3.94
C TRP A 226 -8.62 -14.24 5.42
#